data_AF-A0A6J3ECP7-F1
#
_entry.id   AF-A0A6J3ECP7-F1
#
_cell.length_a   1.000
_cell.length_b   1.000
_cell.length_c   1.000
_cell.angle_alpha   90.00
_cell.angle_beta   90.00
_cell.angle_gamma   90.00
#
_symmetry.space_group_name_H-M   'P 1'
#
loop_
_entity.id
_entity.type
_entity.pdbx_description
1 polymer ?
#
loop_
_entity_poly.entity_id
_entity_poly.type
_entity_poly.pdbx_seq_one_letter_code
_entity_poly.pdbx_strand_id
1 'polypeptide(L)'
;MGSKQIAQETFDDAVQENITEFEMDPEEAVREAVQQFESQGVDLSNIVKAVRQPASENGQKQKHEILLTLDSLARCVADSDLNEMAEQLVVFSDQCKEQLAFRYLAGQNGAYSVVFSACQLASGDRNLMLKAFCTLSAILDGQPDLLDAAGQDLLLQTLKEYREDADMTLAGIRCIRHACLKHEQNRQDFVKGGVLPLLTGAIVQHGDSADVVRTASSALRIMTFDDDIRVPFGHAHDHAKMIVLENDGLRVLIEAAKAFTDNSGVLSELCATLSRLSVRNEFCQEIVDLGGLNFMVSLLADSIDHPDVVKQVLSAIRAVAGNDDVKDAIVSAGGTDLIVLAISHHLANPQICEQGCAALCMLALRKPENCNVIMEGGGALAALQAMKAHPREVAVQKQACMLIRNLVSRSRDFSQPILEMGAENLITEARATHRDCDDVAKAALRDLGCKVELRELWTGQKGSLAQ
;
A
#
# COMPACT_ATOMS: atom_id res chain seq x y z
N MET A 1 5.31 12.38 -18.32
CA MET A 1 6.68 12.50 -18.85
C MET A 1 7.60 12.20 -17.69
N GLY A 2 8.53 11.25 -17.84
CA GLY A 2 9.47 10.94 -16.76
C GLY A 2 10.35 12.15 -16.46
N SER A 3 10.59 12.42 -15.18
CA SER A 3 11.57 13.42 -14.77
C SER A 3 12.96 13.01 -15.29
N LYS A 4 13.80 13.99 -15.66
CA LYS A 4 15.19 13.69 -16.04
C LYS A 4 15.94 13.24 -14.79
N GLN A 5 16.81 12.24 -14.91
CA GLN A 5 17.68 11.79 -13.81
C GLN A 5 19.15 11.93 -14.20
N ILE A 6 20.02 12.09 -13.20
CA ILE A 6 21.48 12.16 -13.37
C ILE A 6 22.17 11.12 -12.48
N ALA A 7 23.44 10.82 -12.75
CA ALA A 7 24.25 10.00 -11.86
C ALA A 7 24.80 10.84 -10.70
N GLN A 8 25.11 10.18 -9.57
CA GLN A 8 25.74 10.84 -8.42
C GLN A 8 27.07 11.52 -8.81
N GLU A 9 27.87 10.89 -9.67
CA GLU A 9 29.13 11.46 -10.16
C GLU A 9 28.91 12.78 -10.91
N THR A 10 27.87 12.88 -11.74
CA THR A 10 27.52 14.11 -12.46
C THR A 10 27.15 15.25 -11.49
N PHE A 11 26.41 14.94 -10.43
CA PHE A 11 26.08 15.94 -9.41
C PHE A 11 27.33 16.38 -8.65
N ASP A 12 28.15 15.42 -8.23
CA ASP A 12 29.35 15.69 -7.44
C ASP A 12 30.42 16.46 -8.24
N ASP A 13 30.53 16.20 -9.54
CA ASP A 13 31.43 16.95 -10.42
C ASP A 13 30.96 18.40 -10.61
N ALA A 14 29.65 18.64 -10.74
CA ALA A 14 29.10 20.00 -10.80
C ALA A 14 29.33 20.78 -9.49
N VAL A 15 29.15 20.14 -8.33
CA VAL A 15 29.48 20.74 -7.03
C VAL A 15 30.98 21.04 -6.94
N GLN A 16 31.83 20.12 -7.41
CA GLN A 16 33.27 20.32 -7.40
C GLN A 16 33.71 21.47 -8.30
N GLU A 17 33.13 21.59 -9.49
CA GLU A 17 33.32 22.71 -10.43
C GLU A 17 32.93 24.04 -9.79
N ASN A 18 31.77 24.10 -9.13
CA ASN A 18 31.32 25.27 -8.36
C ASN A 18 32.33 25.68 -7.29
N ILE A 19 32.92 24.73 -6.57
CA ILE A 19 33.93 25.01 -5.55
C ILE A 19 35.24 25.51 -6.19
N THR A 20 35.74 24.85 -7.24
CA THR A 20 37.08 25.13 -7.77
C THR A 20 37.13 26.28 -8.76
N GLU A 21 36.14 26.39 -9.65
CA GLU A 21 36.15 27.40 -10.71
C GLU A 21 35.52 28.72 -10.26
N PHE A 22 34.55 28.65 -9.35
CA PHE A 22 33.82 29.81 -8.84
C PHE A 22 34.17 30.17 -7.39
N GLU A 23 35.15 29.47 -6.78
CA GLU A 23 35.64 29.67 -5.40
C GLU A 23 34.51 29.71 -4.35
N MET A 24 33.44 28.95 -4.59
CA MET A 24 32.26 28.94 -3.74
C MET A 24 32.51 28.19 -2.43
N ASP A 25 31.85 28.62 -1.36
CA ASP A 25 31.76 27.82 -0.14
C ASP A 25 31.12 26.45 -0.47
N PRO A 26 31.60 25.33 0.10
CA PRO A 26 31.09 24.01 -0.25
C PRO A 26 29.58 23.81 -0.04
N GLU A 27 28.99 24.40 1.00
CA GLU A 27 27.54 24.30 1.17
C GLU A 27 26.78 25.16 0.15
N GLU A 28 27.35 26.31 -0.22
CA GLU A 28 26.81 27.15 -1.27
C GLU A 28 26.86 26.46 -2.64
N ALA A 29 27.97 25.80 -2.96
CA ALA A 29 28.15 25.03 -4.18
C ALA A 29 27.12 23.90 -4.32
N VAL A 30 26.80 23.20 -3.23
CA VAL A 30 25.73 22.19 -3.20
C VAL A 30 24.37 22.82 -3.46
N ARG A 31 24.05 23.95 -2.81
CA ARG A 31 22.77 24.65 -3.01
C ARG A 31 22.60 25.13 -4.46
N GLU A 32 23.63 25.72 -5.05
CA GLU A 32 23.63 26.15 -6.45
C GLU A 32 23.45 24.97 -7.40
N ALA A 33 24.18 23.86 -7.20
CA ALA A 33 24.03 22.67 -8.05
C ALA A 33 22.61 22.09 -7.98
N VAL A 34 22.02 22.03 -6.77
CA VAL A 34 20.62 21.60 -6.60
C VAL A 34 19.68 22.51 -7.39
N GLN A 35 19.79 23.83 -7.23
CA GLN A 35 18.95 24.79 -7.94
C GLN A 35 19.12 24.70 -9.46
N GLN A 36 20.35 24.56 -9.93
CA GLN A 36 20.68 24.42 -11.35
C GLN A 36 20.02 23.18 -11.96
N PHE A 37 20.11 22.02 -11.32
CA PHE A 37 19.51 20.78 -11.83
C PHE A 37 17.99 20.77 -11.71
N GLU A 38 17.43 21.25 -10.59
CA GLU A 38 15.98 21.33 -10.41
C GLU A 38 15.34 22.30 -11.42
N SER A 39 16.00 23.41 -11.75
CA SER A 39 15.55 24.35 -12.80
C SER A 39 15.50 23.73 -14.21
N GLN A 40 16.30 22.69 -14.45
CA GLN A 40 16.31 21.91 -15.69
C GLN A 40 15.29 20.76 -15.69
N GLY A 41 14.52 20.61 -14.60
CA GLY A 41 13.56 19.54 -14.40
C GLY A 41 14.21 18.18 -14.12
N VAL A 42 15.39 18.17 -13.48
CA VAL A 42 16.04 16.95 -12.99
C VAL A 42 15.49 16.59 -11.62
N ASP A 43 15.12 15.32 -11.42
CA ASP A 43 14.76 14.76 -10.12
C ASP A 43 16.03 14.29 -9.38
N LEU A 44 16.30 14.91 -8.24
CA LEU A 44 17.44 14.66 -7.38
C LEU A 44 17.09 13.80 -6.15
N SER A 45 15.93 13.14 -6.11
CA SER A 45 15.49 12.30 -4.98
C SER A 45 16.46 11.15 -4.65
N ASN A 46 17.20 10.66 -5.65
CA ASN A 46 18.17 9.58 -5.51
C ASN A 46 19.63 10.08 -5.36
N ILE A 47 19.84 11.39 -5.21
CA ILE A 47 21.17 12.01 -5.16
C ILE A 47 21.49 12.44 -3.73
N VAL A 48 22.67 12.07 -3.28
CA VAL A 48 23.24 12.51 -2.00
C VAL A 48 23.66 13.96 -2.13
N LYS A 49 22.98 14.83 -1.39
CA LYS A 49 23.19 16.29 -1.38
C LYS A 49 24.08 16.69 -0.21
N ALA A 50 25.24 16.07 -0.09
CA ALA A 50 26.19 16.31 1.00
C ALA A 50 27.50 16.87 0.46
N VAL A 51 28.11 17.76 1.23
CA VAL A 51 29.46 18.26 0.95
C VAL A 51 30.45 17.12 1.13
N ARG A 52 31.28 16.87 0.11
CA ARG A 52 32.46 16.01 0.25
C ARG A 52 33.55 16.79 0.97
N GLN A 53 34.22 16.18 1.95
CA GLN A 53 35.41 16.81 2.54
C GLN A 53 36.49 17.00 1.46
N PRO A 54 37.34 18.04 1.58
CA PRO A 54 38.38 18.31 0.59
C PRO A 54 39.27 17.09 0.35
N ALA A 55 39.73 16.94 -0.90
CA ALA A 55 40.65 15.88 -1.28
C ALA A 55 41.86 15.85 -0.35
N SER A 56 42.28 14.65 0.07
CA SER A 56 43.53 14.48 0.82
C SER A 56 44.72 15.00 -0.02
N GLU A 57 45.86 15.30 0.63
CA GLU A 57 47.09 15.80 -0.04
C GLU A 57 47.57 14.94 -1.24
N ASN A 58 47.06 13.70 -1.36
CA ASN A 58 47.33 12.77 -2.46
C ASN A 58 46.36 12.86 -3.66
N GLY A 59 45.44 13.83 -3.69
CA GLY A 59 44.54 14.06 -4.83
C GLY A 59 43.41 13.04 -5.01
N GLN A 60 43.18 12.15 -4.04
CA GLN A 60 42.04 11.23 -4.06
C GLN A 60 40.77 11.95 -3.61
N LYS A 61 39.75 12.00 -4.50
CA LYS A 61 38.38 12.45 -4.16
C LYS A 61 37.89 11.63 -2.96
N GLN A 62 37.53 12.27 -1.84
CA GLN A 62 36.94 11.54 -0.72
C GLN A 62 35.59 10.96 -1.13
N LYS A 63 35.38 9.68 -0.84
CA LYS A 63 34.11 8.99 -1.07
C LYS A 63 33.06 9.47 -0.06
N HIS A 64 31.79 9.35 -0.43
CA HIS A 64 30.66 9.51 0.49
C HIS A 64 30.78 8.53 1.66
N GLU A 65 30.34 8.93 2.86
CA GLU A 65 30.49 8.15 4.09
C GLU A 65 29.90 6.73 3.97
N ILE A 66 28.74 6.61 3.30
CA ILE A 66 28.12 5.31 3.06
C ILE A 66 28.97 4.39 2.17
N LEU A 67 29.72 4.95 1.23
CA LEU A 67 30.64 4.18 0.39
C LEU A 67 31.90 3.78 1.15
N LEU A 68 32.38 4.60 2.08
CA LEU A 68 33.47 4.22 2.99
C LEU A 68 33.07 3.05 3.90
N THR A 69 31.85 3.09 4.41
CA THR A 69 31.27 2.03 5.25
C THR A 69 31.07 0.76 4.43
N LEU A 70 30.58 0.87 3.19
CA LEU A 70 30.47 -0.26 2.27
C LEU A 70 31.84 -0.88 1.93
N ASP A 71 32.86 -0.07 1.67
CA ASP A 71 34.23 -0.55 1.43
C ASP A 71 34.80 -1.26 2.68
N SER A 72 34.46 -0.79 3.89
CA SER A 72 34.83 -1.43 5.15
C SER A 72 34.16 -2.80 5.29
N LEU A 73 32.85 -2.85 5.07
CA LEU A 73 32.09 -4.10 5.09
C LEU A 73 32.61 -5.09 4.05
N ALA A 74 32.92 -4.64 2.82
CA ALA A 74 33.47 -5.47 1.77
C ALA A 74 34.84 -6.08 2.15
N ARG A 75 35.70 -5.32 2.83
CA ARG A 75 36.97 -5.84 3.37
C ARG A 75 36.73 -6.89 4.44
N CYS A 76 35.80 -6.66 5.37
CA CYS A 76 35.47 -7.64 6.41
C CYS A 76 34.95 -8.95 5.82
N VAL A 77 34.11 -8.87 4.78
CA VAL A 77 33.62 -10.03 4.03
C VAL A 77 34.78 -10.76 3.33
N ALA A 78 35.67 -10.04 2.66
CA ALA A 78 36.83 -10.64 1.97
C ALA A 78 37.79 -11.34 2.93
N ASP A 79 38.02 -10.74 4.10
CA ASP A 79 38.91 -11.28 5.14
C ASP A 79 38.22 -12.31 6.04
N SER A 80 36.90 -12.51 5.88
CA SER A 80 36.06 -13.35 6.75
C SER A 80 36.13 -12.95 8.24
N ASP A 81 36.31 -11.66 8.53
CA ASP A 81 36.27 -11.13 9.90
C ASP A 81 34.83 -10.97 10.36
N LEU A 82 34.27 -12.05 10.93
CA LEU A 82 32.85 -12.12 11.31
C LEU A 82 32.46 -11.10 12.40
N ASN A 83 33.38 -10.74 13.29
CA ASN A 83 33.10 -9.81 14.38
C ASN A 83 32.97 -8.38 13.85
N GLU A 84 33.98 -7.91 13.12
CA GLU A 84 33.96 -6.58 12.52
C GLU A 84 32.85 -6.49 11.47
N MET A 85 32.63 -7.54 10.68
CA MET A 85 31.51 -7.61 9.73
C MET A 85 30.17 -7.40 10.45
N ALA A 86 29.98 -7.98 11.63
CA ALA A 86 28.75 -7.81 12.40
C ALA A 86 28.53 -6.37 12.89
N GLU A 87 29.59 -5.60 13.13
CA GLU A 87 29.52 -4.18 13.50
C GLU A 87 29.25 -3.33 12.26
N GLN A 88 29.99 -3.56 11.17
CA GLN A 88 29.83 -2.83 9.90
C GLN A 88 28.45 -3.04 9.28
N LEU A 89 27.85 -4.24 9.40
CA LEU A 89 26.48 -4.51 8.93
C LEU A 89 25.45 -3.59 9.61
N VAL A 90 25.61 -3.34 10.92
CA VAL A 90 24.69 -2.48 11.69
C VAL A 90 24.85 -1.03 11.27
N VAL A 91 26.09 -0.53 11.26
CA VAL A 91 26.40 0.85 10.85
C VAL A 91 25.88 1.13 9.43
N PHE A 92 26.17 0.22 8.49
CA PHE A 92 25.73 0.36 7.11
C PHE A 92 24.20 0.26 6.97
N SER A 93 23.54 -0.61 7.74
CA SER A 93 22.08 -0.69 7.78
C SER A 93 21.44 0.61 8.26
N ASP A 94 22.03 1.26 9.28
CA ASP A 94 21.50 2.50 9.81
C ASP A 94 21.67 3.67 8.84
N GLN A 95 22.83 3.79 8.17
CA GLN A 95 23.01 4.75 7.08
C GLN A 95 22.00 4.53 5.95
N CYS A 96 21.72 3.28 5.57
CA CYS A 96 20.72 2.98 4.54
C CYS A 96 19.28 3.40 4.94
N LYS A 97 18.97 3.50 6.24
CA LYS A 97 17.64 3.92 6.71
C LYS A 97 17.47 5.43 6.74
N GLU A 98 18.56 6.20 6.71
CA GLU A 98 18.50 7.67 6.80
C GLU A 98 17.85 8.30 5.56
N GLN A 99 18.24 7.89 4.36
CA GLN A 99 17.72 8.47 3.12
C GLN A 99 17.78 7.53 1.92
N LEU A 100 16.83 7.70 1.01
CA LEU A 100 16.74 6.93 -0.24
C LEU A 100 18.00 7.06 -1.10
N ALA A 101 18.57 8.26 -1.18
CA ALA A 101 19.78 8.54 -1.95
C ALA A 101 21.00 7.70 -1.50
N PHE A 102 21.13 7.46 -0.19
CA PHE A 102 22.18 6.59 0.34
C PHE A 102 22.03 5.16 -0.14
N ARG A 103 20.80 4.61 -0.09
CA ARG A 103 20.51 3.28 -0.60
C ARG A 103 20.83 3.16 -2.09
N TYR A 104 20.44 4.17 -2.88
CA TYR A 104 20.66 4.18 -4.32
C TYR A 104 22.14 4.26 -4.69
N LEU A 105 22.88 5.16 -4.03
CA LEU A 105 24.32 5.27 -4.20
C LEU A 105 25.02 3.97 -3.83
N ALA A 106 24.67 3.35 -2.71
CA ALA A 106 25.25 2.09 -2.29
C ALA A 106 24.90 0.94 -3.24
N GLY A 107 23.65 0.86 -3.70
CA GLY A 107 23.17 -0.12 -4.67
C GLY A 107 23.96 -0.07 -5.99
N GLN A 108 24.18 1.13 -6.53
CA GLN A 108 25.00 1.35 -7.73
C GLN A 108 26.48 0.98 -7.55
N ASN A 109 26.96 0.88 -6.30
CA ASN A 109 28.34 0.54 -5.95
C ASN A 109 28.46 -0.89 -5.38
N GLY A 110 27.53 -1.79 -5.71
CA GLY A 110 27.66 -3.22 -5.40
C GLY A 110 27.24 -3.64 -4.00
N ALA A 111 26.48 -2.81 -3.27
CA ALA A 111 26.02 -3.13 -1.92
C ALA A 111 25.32 -4.49 -1.82
N TYR A 112 24.51 -4.85 -2.81
CA TYR A 112 23.84 -6.15 -2.85
C TYR A 112 24.83 -7.32 -2.81
N SER A 113 25.86 -7.31 -3.66
CA SER A 113 26.86 -8.39 -3.71
C SER A 113 27.63 -8.55 -2.40
N VAL A 114 27.96 -7.43 -1.74
CA VAL A 114 28.66 -7.43 -0.45
C VAL A 114 27.76 -8.00 0.64
N VAL A 115 26.53 -7.51 0.75
CA VAL A 115 25.57 -7.96 1.78
C VAL A 115 25.15 -9.41 1.55
N PHE A 116 24.97 -9.84 0.31
CA PHE A 116 24.67 -11.24 -0.02
C PHE A 116 25.82 -12.17 0.39
N SER A 117 27.07 -11.78 0.10
CA SER A 117 28.26 -12.53 0.55
C SER A 117 28.34 -12.60 2.07
N ALA A 118 28.01 -11.50 2.77
CA ALA A 118 27.91 -11.49 4.24
C ALA A 118 26.84 -12.48 4.74
N CYS A 119 25.67 -12.57 4.07
CA CYS A 119 24.65 -13.56 4.42
C CYS A 119 25.16 -15.01 4.23
N GLN A 120 25.94 -15.27 3.17
CA GLN A 120 26.53 -16.58 2.95
C GLN A 120 27.53 -16.97 4.06
N LEU A 121 28.39 -16.02 4.46
CA LEU A 121 29.33 -16.22 5.58
C LEU A 121 28.63 -16.38 6.94
N ALA A 122 27.45 -15.77 7.10
CA ALA A 122 26.63 -15.88 8.30
C ALA A 122 25.92 -17.24 8.44
N SER A 123 26.06 -18.16 7.49
CA SER A 123 25.40 -19.47 7.53
C SER A 123 25.77 -20.23 8.83
N GLY A 124 24.76 -20.61 9.60
CA GLY A 124 24.92 -21.28 10.89
C GLY A 124 25.10 -20.35 12.10
N ASP A 125 25.30 -19.05 11.90
CA ASP A 125 25.27 -18.04 12.96
C ASP A 125 23.99 -17.20 12.89
N ARG A 126 23.03 -17.55 13.74
CA ARG A 126 21.72 -16.90 13.83
C ARG A 126 21.82 -15.38 14.06
N ASN A 127 22.74 -14.91 14.90
CA ASN A 127 22.82 -13.49 15.25
C ASN A 127 23.44 -12.67 14.12
N LEU A 128 24.46 -13.23 13.47
CA LEU A 128 25.08 -12.61 12.32
C LEU A 128 24.13 -12.60 11.11
N MET A 129 23.39 -13.70 10.89
CA MET A 129 22.39 -13.80 9.83
C MET A 129 21.28 -12.78 10.03
N LEU A 130 20.80 -12.58 11.26
CA LEU A 130 19.79 -11.58 11.58
C LEU A 130 20.27 -10.16 11.21
N LYS A 131 21.51 -9.82 11.54
CA LYS A 131 22.11 -8.52 11.17
C LYS A 131 22.21 -8.39 9.65
N ALA A 132 22.71 -9.42 8.97
CA ALA A 132 22.82 -9.44 7.51
C ALA A 132 21.46 -9.27 6.83
N PHE A 133 20.40 -9.92 7.33
CA PHE A 133 19.04 -9.77 6.82
C PHE A 133 18.44 -8.39 7.13
N CYS A 134 18.72 -7.80 8.29
CA CYS A 134 18.33 -6.42 8.57
C CYS A 134 18.98 -5.44 7.57
N THR A 135 20.26 -5.64 7.25
CA THR A 135 20.97 -4.86 6.24
C THR A 135 20.42 -5.11 4.84
N LEU A 136 20.15 -6.37 4.47
CA LEU A 136 19.53 -6.73 3.19
C LEU A 136 18.15 -6.08 3.02
N SER A 137 17.32 -6.12 4.06
CA SER A 137 16.01 -5.45 4.07
C SER A 137 16.16 -3.94 3.89
N ALA A 138 17.19 -3.32 4.48
CA ALA A 138 17.43 -1.88 4.35
C ALA A 138 17.81 -1.50 2.92
N ILE A 139 18.68 -2.26 2.25
CA ILE A 139 19.09 -1.94 0.87
C ILE A 139 17.98 -2.22 -0.16
N LEU A 140 17.13 -3.23 0.08
CA LEU A 140 16.00 -3.56 -0.80
C LEU A 140 14.86 -2.55 -0.72
N ASP A 141 14.78 -1.73 0.34
CA ASP A 141 13.69 -0.76 0.51
C ASP A 141 13.71 0.33 -0.55
N GLY A 142 12.82 0.19 -1.54
CA GLY A 142 12.75 1.05 -2.73
C GLY A 142 13.67 0.61 -3.86
N GLN A 143 14.36 -0.54 -3.74
CA GLN A 143 15.25 -1.10 -4.76
C GLN A 143 15.05 -2.61 -4.94
N PRO A 144 13.84 -3.05 -5.33
CA PRO A 144 13.52 -4.47 -5.48
C PRO A 144 14.37 -5.16 -6.56
N ASP A 145 14.85 -4.42 -7.56
CA ASP A 145 15.68 -4.91 -8.67
C ASP A 145 17.08 -5.41 -8.25
N LEU A 146 17.52 -5.10 -7.04
CA LEU A 146 18.81 -5.59 -6.53
C LEU A 146 18.80 -7.10 -6.26
N LEU A 147 17.63 -7.68 -5.96
CA LEU A 147 17.54 -9.08 -5.58
C LEU A 147 17.62 -10.01 -6.79
N ASP A 148 18.63 -10.88 -6.83
CA ASP A 148 18.73 -11.94 -7.82
C ASP A 148 18.09 -13.28 -7.36
N ALA A 149 18.10 -14.27 -8.25
CA ALA A 149 17.54 -15.60 -7.96
C ALA A 149 18.22 -16.32 -6.79
N ALA A 150 19.54 -16.17 -6.61
CA ALA A 150 20.25 -16.77 -5.49
C ALA A 150 19.86 -16.11 -4.16
N GLY A 151 19.62 -14.80 -4.17
CA GLY A 151 19.03 -14.07 -3.05
C GLY A 151 17.62 -14.54 -2.71
N GLN A 152 16.77 -14.76 -3.72
CA GLN A 152 15.42 -15.30 -3.52
C GLN A 152 15.46 -16.69 -2.86
N ASP A 153 16.30 -17.59 -3.37
CA ASP A 153 16.50 -18.93 -2.82
C ASP A 153 16.98 -18.90 -1.37
N LEU A 154 17.96 -18.03 -1.07
CA LEU A 154 18.46 -17.83 0.29
C LEU A 154 17.36 -17.39 1.26
N LEU A 155 16.52 -16.43 0.86
CA LEU A 155 15.41 -15.93 1.70
C LEU A 155 14.38 -17.04 1.97
N LEU A 156 13.99 -17.79 0.95
CA LEU A 156 13.04 -18.91 1.07
C LEU A 156 13.61 -20.05 1.94
N GLN A 157 14.88 -20.39 1.75
CA GLN A 157 15.54 -21.43 2.54
C GLN A 157 15.67 -21.02 4.00
N THR A 158 16.05 -19.77 4.27
CA THR A 158 16.20 -19.25 5.63
C THR A 158 14.87 -19.21 6.36
N LEU A 159 13.78 -18.80 5.70
CA LEU A 159 12.44 -18.87 6.31
C LEU A 159 11.99 -20.31 6.64
N LYS A 160 12.40 -21.30 5.85
CA LYS A 160 12.11 -22.72 6.14
C LYS A 160 12.93 -23.24 7.33
N GLU A 161 14.20 -22.86 7.40
CA GLU A 161 15.15 -23.29 8.42
C GLU A 161 14.85 -22.65 9.79
N TYR A 162 14.62 -21.33 9.81
CA TYR A 162 14.39 -20.54 11.02
C TYR A 162 12.91 -20.29 11.31
N ARG A 163 12.00 -21.16 10.84
CA ARG A 163 10.55 -20.97 11.00
C ARG A 163 10.11 -20.82 12.46
N GLU A 164 10.82 -21.44 13.41
CA GLU A 164 10.53 -21.37 14.85
C GLU A 164 11.07 -20.09 15.51
N ASP A 165 11.88 -19.31 14.81
CA ASP A 165 12.50 -18.09 15.33
C ASP A 165 11.76 -16.85 14.82
N ALA A 166 11.10 -16.14 15.73
CA ALA A 166 10.25 -15.00 15.41
C ALA A 166 11.04 -13.84 14.77
N ASP A 167 12.25 -13.52 15.28
CA ASP A 167 13.03 -12.40 14.76
C ASP A 167 13.58 -12.71 13.35
N MET A 168 14.05 -13.93 13.15
CA MET A 168 14.54 -14.38 11.85
C MET A 168 13.41 -14.44 10.81
N THR A 169 12.26 -14.98 11.22
CA THR A 169 11.05 -15.00 10.38
C THR A 169 10.63 -13.59 10.01
N LEU A 170 10.60 -12.67 10.98
CA LEU A 170 10.28 -11.27 10.76
C LEU A 170 11.26 -10.60 9.79
N ALA A 171 12.57 -10.79 9.98
CA ALA A 171 13.60 -10.22 9.11
C ALA A 171 13.50 -10.75 7.67
N GLY A 172 13.31 -12.06 7.50
CA GLY A 172 13.13 -12.67 6.18
C GLY A 172 11.88 -12.17 5.44
N ILE A 173 10.74 -12.08 6.15
CA ILE A 173 9.50 -11.56 5.57
C ILE A 173 9.65 -10.07 5.18
N ARG A 174 10.39 -9.27 5.95
CA ARG A 174 10.68 -7.87 5.59
C ARG A 174 11.46 -7.79 4.27
N CYS A 175 12.52 -8.58 4.10
CA CYS A 175 13.27 -8.65 2.83
C CYS A 175 12.36 -8.99 1.65
N ILE A 176 11.54 -10.04 1.78
CA ILE A 176 10.60 -10.46 0.73
C ILE A 176 9.61 -9.34 0.39
N ARG A 177 9.09 -8.66 1.40
CA ARG A 177 8.15 -7.56 1.23
C ARG A 177 8.76 -6.42 0.41
N HIS A 178 9.97 -5.98 0.76
CA HIS A 178 10.67 -4.92 0.02
C HIS A 178 11.03 -5.36 -1.39
N ALA A 179 11.44 -6.62 -1.59
CA ALA A 179 11.74 -7.19 -2.90
C ALA A 179 10.50 -7.31 -3.81
N CYS A 180 9.30 -7.43 -3.25
CA CYS A 180 8.07 -7.64 -4.01
C CYS A 180 7.27 -6.36 -4.29
N LEU A 181 7.51 -5.28 -3.57
CA LEU A 181 6.78 -4.03 -3.74
C LEU A 181 7.14 -3.40 -5.09
N LYS A 182 6.13 -3.07 -5.92
CA LYS A 182 6.30 -2.57 -7.30
C LYS A 182 7.17 -3.45 -8.21
N HIS A 183 7.25 -4.76 -7.93
CA HIS A 183 8.07 -5.68 -8.71
C HIS A 183 7.36 -7.02 -8.94
N GLU A 184 6.71 -7.17 -10.11
CA GLU A 184 5.87 -8.33 -10.41
C GLU A 184 6.66 -9.64 -10.53
N GLN A 185 7.83 -9.62 -11.18
CA GLN A 185 8.59 -10.85 -11.40
C GLN A 185 9.06 -11.49 -10.09
N ASN A 186 9.61 -10.70 -9.16
CA ASN A 186 9.91 -11.16 -7.79
C ASN A 186 8.69 -11.78 -7.09
N ARG A 187 7.49 -11.19 -7.19
CA ARG A 187 6.26 -11.80 -6.63
C ARG A 187 6.01 -13.18 -7.24
N GLN A 188 6.09 -13.28 -8.57
CA GLN A 188 5.93 -14.55 -9.28
C GLN A 188 6.91 -15.61 -8.79
N ASP A 189 8.19 -15.25 -8.66
CA ASP A 189 9.24 -16.20 -8.32
C ASP A 189 9.15 -16.64 -6.86
N PHE A 190 8.81 -15.74 -5.93
CA PHE A 190 8.55 -16.13 -4.54
C PHE A 190 7.29 -17.00 -4.40
N VAL A 191 6.20 -16.71 -5.13
CA VAL A 191 5.00 -17.55 -5.12
C VAL A 191 5.31 -18.94 -5.65
N LYS A 192 6.02 -19.05 -6.79
CA LYS A 192 6.49 -20.33 -7.34
C LYS A 192 7.44 -21.07 -6.38
N GLY A 193 8.26 -20.34 -5.63
CA GLY A 193 9.18 -20.86 -4.62
C GLY A 193 8.50 -21.32 -3.32
N GLY A 194 7.18 -21.12 -3.18
CA GLY A 194 6.39 -21.57 -2.04
C GLY A 194 6.38 -20.58 -0.87
N VAL A 195 6.40 -19.27 -1.12
CA VAL A 195 6.34 -18.26 -0.06
C VAL A 195 4.99 -18.22 0.66
N LEU A 196 3.87 -18.50 -0.03
CA LEU A 196 2.52 -18.40 0.54
C LEU A 196 2.28 -19.30 1.77
N PRO A 197 2.65 -20.59 1.76
CA PRO A 197 2.53 -21.43 2.95
C PRO A 197 3.49 -21.01 4.07
N LEU A 198 4.63 -20.39 3.75
CA LEU A 198 5.54 -19.85 4.77
C LEU A 198 4.95 -18.62 5.46
N LEU A 199 4.29 -17.74 4.72
CA LEU A 199 3.66 -16.54 5.28
C LEU A 199 2.43 -16.88 6.14
N THR A 200 1.56 -17.76 5.66
CA THR A 200 0.41 -18.23 6.45
C THR A 200 0.86 -19.05 7.65
N GLY A 201 1.87 -19.93 7.48
CA GLY A 201 2.52 -20.66 8.56
C GLY A 201 3.10 -19.74 9.63
N ALA A 202 3.77 -18.65 9.24
CA ALA A 202 4.33 -17.68 10.18
C ALA A 202 3.25 -16.98 11.03
N ILE A 203 2.08 -16.66 10.46
CA ILE A 203 0.95 -16.08 11.21
C ILE A 203 0.44 -17.06 12.27
N VAL A 204 0.33 -18.34 11.92
CA VAL A 204 -0.14 -19.39 12.85
C VAL A 204 0.89 -19.67 13.93
N GLN A 205 2.16 -19.81 13.54
CA GLN A 205 3.26 -20.23 14.40
C GLN A 205 3.67 -19.16 15.40
N HIS A 206 3.69 -17.90 14.98
CA HIS A 206 4.03 -16.74 15.80
C HIS A 206 2.79 -15.88 16.08
N GLY A 207 1.66 -16.55 16.34
CA GLY A 207 0.35 -15.91 16.51
C GLY A 207 0.23 -15.00 17.74
N ASP A 208 1.22 -14.99 18.63
CA ASP A 208 1.35 -14.07 19.77
C ASP A 208 2.25 -12.85 19.45
N SER A 209 3.02 -12.91 18.37
CA SER A 209 3.90 -11.83 17.92
C SER A 209 3.18 -10.87 16.98
N ALA A 210 2.78 -9.71 17.52
CA ALA A 210 2.12 -8.65 16.76
C ALA A 210 2.93 -8.23 15.51
N ASP A 211 4.26 -8.16 15.62
CA ASP A 211 5.12 -7.76 14.51
C ASP A 211 5.21 -8.81 13.40
N VAL A 212 5.29 -10.10 13.76
CA VAL A 212 5.31 -11.19 12.76
C VAL A 212 3.96 -11.27 12.07
N VAL A 213 2.86 -11.31 12.81
CA VAL A 213 1.50 -11.39 12.25
C VAL A 213 1.25 -10.22 11.30
N ARG A 214 1.48 -8.99 11.75
CA ARG A 214 1.30 -7.79 10.92
C ARG A 214 2.20 -7.83 9.67
N THR A 215 3.47 -8.20 9.81
CA THR A 215 4.41 -8.21 8.68
C THR A 215 4.08 -9.32 7.68
N ALA A 216 3.69 -10.50 8.14
CA ALA A 216 3.28 -11.63 7.30
C ALA A 216 1.96 -11.37 6.58
N SER A 217 0.95 -10.82 7.26
CA SER A 217 -0.31 -10.40 6.64
C SER A 217 -0.11 -9.32 5.58
N SER A 218 0.81 -8.38 5.82
CA SER A 218 1.21 -7.37 4.84
C SER A 218 1.95 -7.96 3.65
N ALA A 219 2.82 -8.94 3.86
CA ALA A 219 3.49 -9.65 2.78
C ALA A 219 2.49 -10.44 1.92
N LEU A 220 1.51 -11.13 2.51
CA LEU A 220 0.41 -11.80 1.78
C LEU A 220 -0.35 -10.80 0.92
N ARG A 221 -0.66 -9.62 1.47
CA ARG A 221 -1.35 -8.54 0.76
C ARG A 221 -0.54 -8.01 -0.42
N ILE A 222 0.78 -7.88 -0.28
CA ILE A 222 1.67 -7.44 -1.37
C ILE A 222 1.76 -8.47 -2.49
N MET A 223 1.61 -9.77 -2.21
CA MET A 223 1.52 -10.77 -3.27
C MET A 223 0.30 -10.55 -4.19
N THR A 224 -0.72 -9.79 -3.74
CA THR A 224 -1.92 -9.50 -4.52
C THR A 224 -1.93 -8.10 -5.13
N PHE A 225 -0.78 -7.45 -5.28
CA PHE A 225 -0.69 -6.10 -5.86
C PHE A 225 -0.50 -6.13 -7.37
N ASP A 226 -1.03 -5.09 -8.02
CA ASP A 226 -0.86 -4.79 -9.45
C ASP A 226 -0.28 -3.37 -9.56
N ASP A 227 0.95 -3.22 -9.05
CA ASP A 227 1.62 -1.93 -8.80
C ASP A 227 2.95 -1.77 -9.56
N ASP A 228 3.31 -2.74 -10.40
CA ASP A 228 4.50 -2.67 -11.25
C ASP A 228 4.14 -2.14 -12.64
N ILE A 229 4.41 -0.86 -12.87
CA ILE A 229 4.09 -0.16 -14.12
C ILE A 229 4.86 -0.69 -15.35
N ARG A 230 5.89 -1.52 -15.14
CA ARG A 230 6.74 -2.07 -16.22
C ARG A 230 6.08 -3.25 -16.91
N VAL A 231 5.11 -3.88 -16.25
CA VAL A 231 4.33 -4.99 -16.80
C VAL A 231 2.88 -4.56 -17.03
N PRO A 232 2.24 -5.01 -18.13
CA PRO A 232 0.86 -4.63 -18.43
C PRO A 232 -0.17 -5.38 -17.59
N PHE A 233 0.19 -6.57 -17.09
CA PHE A 233 -0.70 -7.45 -16.31
C PHE A 233 0.11 -8.20 -15.26
N GLY A 234 -0.36 -8.22 -14.02
CA GLY A 234 0.13 -9.11 -12.95
C GLY A 234 -0.80 -10.28 -12.65
N HIS A 235 -0.40 -11.17 -11.74
CA HIS A 235 -1.22 -12.30 -11.27
C HIS A 235 -1.90 -12.04 -9.92
N ALA A 236 -2.22 -10.78 -9.60
CA ALA A 236 -2.83 -10.41 -8.33
C ALA A 236 -4.06 -11.25 -7.96
N HIS A 237 -4.94 -11.54 -8.94
CA HIS A 237 -6.14 -12.36 -8.71
C HIS A 237 -5.82 -13.84 -8.49
N ASP A 238 -4.87 -14.40 -9.24
CA ASP A 238 -4.46 -15.80 -9.07
C ASP A 238 -3.78 -16.01 -7.71
N HIS A 239 -2.91 -15.09 -7.30
CA HIS A 239 -2.28 -15.13 -5.98
C HIS A 239 -3.31 -15.02 -4.85
N ALA A 240 -4.31 -14.14 -4.97
CA ALA A 240 -5.40 -14.08 -4.00
C ALA A 240 -6.13 -15.43 -3.90
N LYS A 241 -6.41 -16.09 -5.03
CA LYS A 241 -7.01 -17.43 -5.03
C LYS A 241 -6.13 -18.48 -4.38
N MET A 242 -4.83 -18.50 -4.66
CA MET A 242 -3.88 -19.45 -4.04
C MET A 242 -3.79 -19.24 -2.52
N ILE A 243 -3.77 -17.98 -2.06
CA ILE A 243 -3.77 -17.67 -0.63
C ILE A 243 -5.02 -18.23 0.06
N VAL A 244 -6.19 -18.06 -0.55
CA VAL A 244 -7.45 -18.53 0.04
C VAL A 244 -7.61 -20.05 -0.07
N LEU A 245 -7.51 -20.60 -1.28
CA LEU A 245 -7.87 -21.99 -1.58
C LEU A 245 -6.80 -23.01 -1.19
N GLU A 246 -5.52 -22.65 -1.29
CA GLU A 246 -4.40 -23.58 -1.07
C GLU A 246 -3.74 -23.39 0.30
N ASN A 247 -3.93 -22.22 0.93
CA ASN A 247 -3.24 -21.84 2.17
C ASN A 247 -4.19 -21.41 3.30
N ASP A 248 -5.50 -21.68 3.18
CA ASP A 248 -6.53 -21.36 4.19
C ASP A 248 -6.47 -19.88 4.68
N GLY A 249 -6.06 -18.96 3.81
CA GLY A 249 -5.67 -17.60 4.21
C GLY A 249 -6.75 -16.83 4.94
N LEU A 250 -8.03 -17.01 4.59
CA LEU A 250 -9.15 -16.35 5.27
C LEU A 250 -9.29 -16.82 6.72
N ARG A 251 -9.24 -18.14 6.95
CA ARG A 251 -9.31 -18.74 8.30
C ARG A 251 -8.14 -18.29 9.14
N VAL A 252 -6.92 -18.34 8.59
CA VAL A 252 -5.70 -17.91 9.29
C VAL A 252 -5.79 -16.45 9.74
N LEU A 253 -6.23 -15.54 8.86
CA LEU A 253 -6.34 -14.11 9.18
C LEU A 253 -7.46 -13.82 10.19
N ILE A 254 -8.59 -14.50 10.10
CA ILE A 254 -9.72 -14.31 11.03
C ILE A 254 -9.38 -14.84 12.43
N GLU A 255 -8.74 -16.00 12.53
CA GLU A 255 -8.29 -16.52 13.84
C GLU A 255 -7.21 -15.63 14.45
N ALA A 256 -6.26 -15.12 13.65
CA ALA A 256 -5.30 -14.13 14.14
C ALA A 256 -5.99 -12.86 14.65
N ALA A 257 -7.02 -12.37 13.96
CA ALA A 257 -7.75 -11.17 14.38
C ALA A 257 -8.42 -11.35 15.75
N LYS A 258 -8.95 -12.54 16.04
CA LYS A 258 -9.54 -12.89 17.34
C LYS A 258 -8.50 -12.91 18.47
N ALA A 259 -7.22 -13.13 18.18
CA ALA A 259 -6.14 -13.13 19.16
C ALA A 259 -5.59 -11.73 19.49
N PHE A 260 -5.86 -10.72 18.66
CA PHE A 260 -5.30 -9.37 18.76
C PHE A 260 -6.37 -8.28 18.94
N THR A 261 -7.43 -8.53 19.71
CA THR A 261 -8.57 -7.60 19.89
C THR A 261 -8.15 -6.20 20.36
N ASP A 262 -7.03 -6.09 21.10
CA ASP A 262 -6.55 -4.82 21.67
C ASP A 262 -5.42 -4.17 20.83
N ASN A 263 -5.03 -4.77 19.69
CA ASN A 263 -3.92 -4.27 18.87
C ASN A 263 -4.41 -3.69 17.54
N SER A 264 -4.68 -2.38 17.55
CA SER A 264 -5.18 -1.62 16.39
C SER A 264 -4.28 -1.76 15.14
N GLY A 265 -2.96 -1.82 15.30
CA GLY A 265 -2.02 -1.95 14.19
C GLY A 265 -2.12 -3.30 13.49
N VAL A 266 -2.26 -4.39 14.25
CA VAL A 266 -2.47 -5.74 13.71
C VAL A 266 -3.84 -5.84 13.05
N LEU A 267 -4.89 -5.39 13.74
CA LEU A 267 -6.26 -5.47 13.24
C LEU A 267 -6.47 -4.66 11.94
N SER A 268 -5.88 -3.47 11.86
CA SER A 268 -5.90 -2.63 10.65
C SER A 268 -5.28 -3.38 9.46
N GLU A 269 -4.13 -4.03 9.65
CA GLU A 269 -3.47 -4.80 8.57
C GLU A 269 -4.26 -6.06 8.21
N LEU A 270 -4.79 -6.81 9.19
CA LEU A 270 -5.60 -8.00 8.94
C LEU A 270 -6.87 -7.66 8.13
N CYS A 271 -7.57 -6.58 8.48
CA CYS A 271 -8.71 -6.11 7.69
C CYS A 271 -8.31 -5.66 6.28
N ALA A 272 -7.17 -4.99 6.12
CA ALA A 272 -6.65 -4.61 4.82
C ALA A 272 -6.34 -5.84 3.94
N THR A 273 -5.77 -6.89 4.53
CA THR A 273 -5.48 -8.15 3.83
C THR A 273 -6.76 -8.90 3.47
N LEU A 274 -7.71 -9.03 4.40
CA LEU A 274 -9.02 -9.65 4.13
C LEU A 274 -9.79 -8.93 3.00
N SER A 275 -9.76 -7.60 2.98
CA SER A 275 -10.34 -6.79 1.89
C SER A 275 -9.74 -7.15 0.53
N ARG A 276 -8.41 -7.36 0.45
CA ARG A 276 -7.71 -7.75 -0.79
C ARG A 276 -7.94 -9.20 -1.22
N LEU A 277 -8.30 -10.08 -0.29
CA LEU A 277 -8.64 -11.47 -0.60
C LEU A 277 -10.12 -11.66 -0.97
N SER A 278 -10.97 -10.67 -0.70
CA SER A 278 -12.42 -10.69 -0.99
C SER A 278 -12.74 -10.44 -2.47
N VAL A 279 -12.10 -11.19 -3.37
CA VAL A 279 -12.15 -10.98 -4.83
C VAL A 279 -13.19 -11.85 -5.56
N ARG A 280 -13.86 -12.77 -4.86
CA ARG A 280 -14.88 -13.70 -5.41
C ARG A 280 -16.03 -13.87 -4.41
N ASN A 281 -17.24 -14.09 -4.93
CA ASN A 281 -18.44 -14.25 -4.10
C ASN A 281 -18.32 -15.38 -3.07
N GLU A 282 -17.68 -16.49 -3.44
CA GLU A 282 -17.43 -17.62 -2.55
C GLU A 282 -16.51 -17.25 -1.38
N PHE A 283 -15.49 -16.40 -1.61
CA PHE A 283 -14.58 -15.93 -0.56
C PHE A 283 -15.27 -14.95 0.39
N CYS A 284 -16.12 -14.07 -0.14
CA CYS A 284 -16.93 -13.17 0.69
C CYS A 284 -17.88 -13.97 1.60
N GLN A 285 -18.48 -15.04 1.09
CA GLN A 285 -19.34 -15.91 1.88
C GLN A 285 -18.55 -16.68 2.93
N GLU A 286 -17.37 -17.21 2.58
CA GLU A 286 -16.51 -17.92 3.52
C GLU A 286 -16.07 -17.03 4.71
N ILE A 287 -15.81 -15.74 4.48
CA ILE A 287 -15.54 -14.78 5.58
C ILE A 287 -16.73 -14.71 6.56
N VAL A 288 -17.96 -14.75 6.07
CA VAL A 288 -19.16 -14.78 6.93
C VAL A 288 -19.24 -16.11 7.68
N ASP A 289 -19.03 -17.23 7.00
CA ASP A 289 -19.12 -18.56 7.58
C ASP A 289 -18.05 -18.79 8.68
N LEU A 290 -16.89 -18.14 8.56
CA LEU A 290 -15.81 -18.13 9.57
C LEU A 290 -16.06 -17.15 10.74
N GLY A 291 -17.18 -16.41 10.72
CA GLY A 291 -17.54 -15.41 11.73
C GLY A 291 -16.84 -14.06 11.56
N GLY A 292 -16.15 -13.83 10.44
CA GLY A 292 -15.40 -12.60 10.17
C GLY A 292 -16.26 -11.35 10.07
N LEU A 293 -17.51 -11.47 9.58
CA LEU A 293 -18.45 -10.34 9.52
C LEU A 293 -18.80 -9.80 10.91
N ASN A 294 -19.21 -10.68 11.83
CA ASN A 294 -19.55 -10.29 13.19
C ASN A 294 -18.35 -9.66 13.91
N PHE A 295 -17.15 -10.19 13.66
CA PHE A 295 -15.91 -9.60 14.14
C PHE A 295 -15.70 -8.19 13.59
N MET A 296 -15.81 -7.98 12.27
CA MET A 296 -15.64 -6.65 11.65
C MET A 296 -16.65 -5.62 12.17
N VAL A 297 -17.91 -6.02 12.34
CA VAL A 297 -18.98 -5.14 12.87
C VAL A 297 -18.68 -4.76 14.32
N SER A 298 -18.29 -5.72 15.16
CA SER A 298 -17.91 -5.45 16.56
C SER A 298 -16.67 -4.57 16.64
N LEU A 299 -15.66 -4.86 15.81
CA LEU A 299 -14.44 -4.07 15.74
C LEU A 299 -14.70 -2.61 15.32
N LEU A 300 -15.63 -2.38 14.39
CA LEU A 300 -16.01 -1.01 14.02
C LEU A 300 -16.62 -0.24 15.20
N ALA A 301 -17.44 -0.91 16.01
CA ALA A 301 -18.05 -0.30 17.19
C ALA A 301 -17.01 -0.03 18.30
N ASP A 302 -16.16 -1.02 18.59
CA ASP A 302 -15.18 -0.95 19.69
C ASP A 302 -14.01 -0.02 19.38
N SER A 303 -13.64 0.11 18.09
CA SER A 303 -12.53 0.94 17.63
C SER A 303 -12.98 2.22 16.94
N ILE A 304 -14.18 2.73 17.23
CA ILE A 304 -14.72 3.92 16.57
C ILE A 304 -13.81 5.14 16.71
N ASP A 305 -13.01 5.24 17.78
CA ASP A 305 -12.05 6.34 18.02
C ASP A 305 -10.71 6.16 17.29
N HIS A 306 -10.47 5.02 16.63
CA HIS A 306 -9.21 4.69 15.96
C HIS A 306 -9.35 4.79 14.43
N PRO A 307 -9.04 5.96 13.82
CA PRO A 307 -9.35 6.22 12.41
C PRO A 307 -8.68 5.23 11.44
N ASP A 308 -7.48 4.74 11.75
CA ASP A 308 -6.79 3.75 10.92
C ASP A 308 -7.45 2.37 10.94
N VAL A 309 -8.07 1.97 12.05
CA VAL A 309 -8.85 0.73 12.13
C VAL A 309 -10.17 0.91 11.41
N VAL A 310 -10.91 1.98 11.73
CA VAL A 310 -12.19 2.33 11.10
C VAL A 310 -12.09 2.32 9.58
N LYS A 311 -11.08 3.00 9.01
CA LYS A 311 -10.84 3.03 7.57
C LYS A 311 -10.71 1.63 6.96
N GLN A 312 -9.90 0.75 7.58
CA GLN A 312 -9.67 -0.59 7.03
C GLN A 312 -10.87 -1.51 7.23
N VAL A 313 -11.60 -1.38 8.34
CA VAL A 313 -12.84 -2.14 8.58
C VAL A 313 -13.91 -1.75 7.56
N LEU A 314 -14.11 -0.45 7.30
CA LEU A 314 -15.02 0.02 6.26
C LEU A 314 -14.63 -0.49 4.86
N SER A 315 -13.32 -0.50 4.55
CA SER A 315 -12.78 -1.07 3.31
C SER A 315 -13.04 -2.59 3.21
N ALA A 316 -12.93 -3.32 4.31
CA ALA A 316 -13.22 -4.75 4.37
C ALA A 316 -14.73 -5.03 4.21
N ILE A 317 -15.60 -4.29 4.91
CA ILE A 317 -17.07 -4.38 4.78
C ILE A 317 -17.49 -4.11 3.33
N ARG A 318 -16.95 -3.05 2.73
CA ARG A 318 -17.17 -2.74 1.30
C ARG A 318 -16.80 -3.90 0.38
N ALA A 319 -15.66 -4.54 0.63
CA ALA A 319 -15.15 -5.62 -0.22
C ALA A 319 -16.01 -6.89 -0.10
N VAL A 320 -16.36 -7.31 1.12
CA VAL A 320 -17.20 -8.50 1.34
C VAL A 320 -18.64 -8.28 0.85
N ALA A 321 -19.13 -7.04 0.85
CA ALA A 321 -20.38 -6.63 0.22
C ALA A 321 -20.41 -6.78 -1.31
N GLY A 322 -19.37 -7.34 -1.94
CA GLY A 322 -19.42 -7.83 -3.32
C GLY A 322 -20.41 -9.00 -3.51
N ASN A 323 -20.72 -9.75 -2.45
CA ASN A 323 -21.71 -10.83 -2.45
C ASN A 323 -23.07 -10.31 -1.96
N ASP A 324 -24.14 -10.62 -2.68
CA ASP A 324 -25.50 -10.12 -2.40
C ASP A 324 -26.11 -10.68 -1.10
N ASP A 325 -25.77 -11.90 -0.68
CA ASP A 325 -26.21 -12.48 0.60
C ASP A 325 -25.45 -11.82 1.77
N VAL A 326 -24.17 -11.52 1.56
CA VAL A 326 -23.32 -10.83 2.55
C VAL A 326 -23.80 -9.40 2.78
N LYS A 327 -24.31 -8.70 1.74
CA LYS A 327 -24.93 -7.37 1.93
C LYS A 327 -26.07 -7.43 2.93
N ASP A 328 -26.96 -8.41 2.77
CA ASP A 328 -28.14 -8.55 3.63
C ASP A 328 -27.73 -8.96 5.04
N ALA A 329 -26.67 -9.77 5.18
CA ALA A 329 -26.08 -10.11 6.47
C ALA A 329 -25.47 -8.88 7.18
N ILE A 330 -24.75 -8.01 6.46
CA ILE A 330 -24.19 -6.75 7.01
C ILE A 330 -25.31 -5.87 7.54
N VAL A 331 -26.38 -5.70 6.76
CA VAL A 331 -27.55 -4.88 7.16
C VAL A 331 -28.24 -5.50 8.38
N SER A 332 -28.45 -6.81 8.38
CA SER A 332 -29.08 -7.53 9.50
C SER A 332 -28.26 -7.47 10.79
N ALA A 333 -26.93 -7.34 10.68
CA ALA A 333 -26.03 -7.18 11.82
C ALA A 333 -25.95 -5.73 12.34
N GLY A 334 -26.73 -4.78 11.81
CA GLY A 334 -26.67 -3.37 12.19
C GLY A 334 -25.47 -2.61 11.59
N GLY A 335 -24.80 -3.18 10.59
CA GLY A 335 -23.61 -2.59 9.99
C GLY A 335 -23.87 -1.21 9.36
N THR A 336 -25.07 -0.98 8.83
CA THR A 336 -25.47 0.32 8.24
C THR A 336 -25.35 1.46 9.24
N ASP A 337 -25.89 1.30 10.45
CA ASP A 337 -25.89 2.34 11.48
C ASP A 337 -24.47 2.65 11.96
N LEU A 338 -23.63 1.63 12.09
CA LEU A 338 -22.22 1.80 12.45
C LEU A 338 -21.41 2.49 11.35
N ILE A 339 -21.68 2.20 10.08
CA ILE A 339 -21.03 2.91 8.96
C ILE A 339 -21.42 4.39 8.98
N VAL A 340 -22.71 4.71 9.18
CA VAL A 340 -23.19 6.09 9.29
C VAL A 340 -22.53 6.79 10.48
N LEU A 341 -22.51 6.14 11.64
CA LEU A 341 -21.84 6.65 12.84
C LEU A 341 -20.36 6.94 12.56
N ALA A 342 -19.64 6.05 11.89
CA ALA A 342 -18.23 6.23 11.54
C ALA A 342 -18.00 7.45 10.61
N ILE A 343 -18.86 7.65 9.60
CA ILE A 343 -18.80 8.83 8.73
C ILE A 343 -19.04 10.11 9.54
N SER A 344 -20.08 10.13 10.39
CA SER A 344 -20.42 11.30 11.18
C SER A 344 -19.36 11.63 12.23
N HIS A 345 -18.82 10.62 12.91
CA HIS A 345 -17.79 10.79 13.93
C HIS A 345 -16.48 11.31 13.32
N HIS A 346 -16.09 10.76 12.17
CA HIS A 346 -14.86 11.14 11.46
C HIS A 346 -15.11 12.02 10.24
N LEU A 347 -16.08 12.92 10.33
CA LEU A 347 -16.46 13.76 9.18
C LEU A 347 -15.30 14.61 8.66
N ALA A 348 -14.31 14.96 9.50
CA ALA A 348 -13.11 15.69 9.10
C ALA A 348 -12.06 14.82 8.37
N ASN A 349 -12.22 13.49 8.35
CA ASN A 349 -11.30 12.56 7.70
C ASN A 349 -11.87 12.12 6.32
N PRO A 350 -11.26 12.57 5.20
CA PRO A 350 -11.79 12.26 3.88
C PRO A 350 -11.69 10.77 3.53
N GLN A 351 -10.67 10.05 4.00
CA GLN A 351 -10.52 8.62 3.71
C GLN A 351 -11.61 7.79 4.37
N ILE A 352 -12.03 8.12 5.61
CA ILE A 352 -13.15 7.43 6.27
C ILE A 352 -14.47 7.77 5.59
N CYS A 353 -14.68 9.04 5.23
CA CYS A 353 -15.85 9.47 4.47
C CYS A 353 -15.96 8.74 3.12
N GLU A 354 -14.84 8.58 2.42
CA GLU A 354 -14.77 7.82 1.16
C GLU A 354 -15.15 6.36 1.38
N GLN A 355 -14.49 5.65 2.32
CA GLN A 355 -14.75 4.23 2.53
C GLN A 355 -16.15 3.97 3.08
N GLY A 356 -16.66 4.83 3.96
CA GLY A 356 -18.02 4.75 4.47
C GLY A 356 -19.07 4.93 3.37
N CYS A 357 -18.94 5.99 2.56
CA CYS A 357 -19.83 6.19 1.41
C CYS A 357 -19.75 5.01 0.42
N ALA A 358 -18.54 4.48 0.19
CA ALA A 358 -18.34 3.34 -0.70
C ALA A 358 -18.96 2.05 -0.16
N ALA A 359 -18.88 1.79 1.15
CA ALA A 359 -19.52 0.66 1.80
C ALA A 359 -21.06 0.75 1.67
N LEU A 360 -21.66 1.89 2.05
CA LEU A 360 -23.10 2.13 1.86
C LEU A 360 -23.52 2.00 0.38
N CYS A 361 -22.70 2.52 -0.54
CA CYS A 361 -22.96 2.40 -1.97
C CYS A 361 -23.05 0.94 -2.42
N MET A 362 -22.16 0.07 -1.92
CA MET A 362 -22.18 -1.36 -2.22
C MET A 362 -23.40 -2.06 -1.62
N LEU A 363 -23.78 -1.71 -0.38
CA LEU A 363 -24.98 -2.25 0.28
C LEU A 363 -26.28 -1.89 -0.45
N ALA A 364 -26.38 -0.66 -0.99
CA ALA A 364 -27.52 -0.20 -1.79
C ALA A 364 -27.59 -0.84 -3.19
N LEU A 365 -26.45 -1.33 -3.72
CA LEU A 365 -26.36 -1.76 -5.11
C LEU A 365 -27.25 -2.98 -5.39
N ARG A 366 -28.31 -2.77 -6.17
CA ARG A 366 -29.31 -3.78 -6.60
C ARG A 366 -30.13 -4.38 -5.44
N LYS A 367 -30.19 -3.71 -4.29
CA LYS A 367 -30.89 -4.18 -3.07
C LYS A 367 -31.85 -3.09 -2.54
N PRO A 368 -33.08 -2.96 -3.07
CA PRO A 368 -34.01 -1.91 -2.66
C PRO A 368 -34.38 -1.99 -1.17
N GLU A 369 -34.41 -3.18 -0.59
CA GLU A 369 -34.66 -3.38 0.85
C GLU A 369 -33.54 -2.74 1.69
N ASN A 370 -32.28 -2.92 1.28
CA ASN A 370 -31.14 -2.30 1.95
C ASN A 370 -31.15 -0.77 1.76
N CYS A 371 -31.63 -0.27 0.61
CA CYS A 371 -31.82 1.17 0.41
C CYS A 371 -32.78 1.78 1.44
N ASN A 372 -33.85 1.08 1.82
CA ASN A 372 -34.77 1.54 2.87
C ASN A 372 -34.03 1.72 4.19
N VAL A 373 -33.26 0.71 4.61
CA VAL A 373 -32.49 0.77 5.87
C VAL A 373 -31.45 1.89 5.83
N ILE A 374 -30.74 2.06 4.71
CA ILE A 374 -29.75 3.15 4.55
C ILE A 374 -30.43 4.53 4.62
N MET A 375 -31.61 4.69 4.04
CA MET A 375 -32.36 5.94 4.11
C MET A 375 -32.86 6.24 5.51
N GLU A 376 -33.45 5.24 6.19
CA GLU A 376 -33.95 5.35 7.56
C GLU A 376 -32.82 5.66 8.56
N GLY A 377 -31.65 5.03 8.37
CA GLY A 377 -30.45 5.27 9.17
C GLY A 377 -29.71 6.58 8.85
N GLY A 378 -30.22 7.42 7.95
CA GLY A 378 -29.61 8.72 7.62
C GLY A 378 -28.36 8.64 6.73
N GLY A 379 -28.13 7.53 6.04
CA GLY A 379 -26.95 7.32 5.19
C GLY A 379 -26.84 8.31 4.03
N ALA A 380 -27.97 8.72 3.43
CA ALA A 380 -27.96 9.77 2.41
C ALA A 380 -27.51 11.12 2.97
N LEU A 381 -27.98 11.49 4.18
CA LEU A 381 -27.57 12.73 4.83
C LEU A 381 -26.07 12.71 5.17
N ALA A 382 -25.57 11.60 5.72
CA ALA A 382 -24.15 11.44 6.03
C ALA A 382 -23.27 11.59 4.79
N ALA A 383 -23.69 11.03 3.64
CA ALA A 383 -22.97 11.18 2.38
C ALA A 383 -22.95 12.63 1.87
N LEU A 384 -24.07 13.35 1.97
CA LEU A 384 -24.14 14.78 1.59
C LEU A 384 -23.31 15.66 2.53
N GLN A 385 -23.27 15.35 3.83
CA GLN A 385 -22.39 16.01 4.79
C GLN A 385 -20.91 15.77 4.45
N ALA A 386 -20.53 14.54 4.11
CA ALA A 386 -19.19 14.22 3.64
C ALA A 386 -18.81 15.00 2.37
N MET A 387 -19.72 15.11 1.40
CA MET A 387 -19.51 15.93 0.20
C MET A 387 -19.26 17.40 0.56
N LYS A 388 -20.04 17.95 1.50
CA LYS A 388 -19.92 19.33 1.95
C LYS A 388 -18.61 19.58 2.73
N ALA A 389 -18.16 18.62 3.53
CA ALA A 389 -16.92 18.72 4.29
C ALA A 389 -15.68 18.63 3.38
N HIS A 390 -15.76 17.85 2.30
CA HIS A 390 -14.63 17.54 1.43
C HIS A 390 -14.88 17.88 -0.06
N PRO A 391 -15.17 19.16 -0.41
CA PRO A 391 -15.50 19.54 -1.79
C PRO A 391 -14.36 19.32 -2.79
N ARG A 392 -13.10 19.26 -2.31
CA ARG A 392 -11.91 19.05 -3.14
C ARG A 392 -11.50 17.59 -3.28
N GLU A 393 -12.08 16.68 -2.50
CA GLU A 393 -11.69 15.27 -2.49
C GLU A 393 -12.56 14.48 -3.48
N VAL A 394 -12.04 14.30 -4.69
CA VAL A 394 -12.75 13.64 -5.80
C VAL A 394 -13.31 12.26 -5.43
N ALA A 395 -12.59 11.50 -4.60
CA ALA A 395 -13.00 10.16 -4.21
C ALA A 395 -14.25 10.19 -3.33
N VAL A 396 -14.33 11.10 -2.34
CA VAL A 396 -15.52 11.30 -1.51
C VAL A 396 -16.73 11.69 -2.36
N GLN A 397 -16.55 12.68 -3.24
CA GLN A 397 -17.60 13.15 -4.15
C GLN A 397 -18.14 12.02 -5.03
N LYS A 398 -17.23 11.23 -5.62
CA LYS A 398 -17.58 10.11 -6.49
C LYS A 398 -18.39 9.05 -5.74
N GLN A 399 -17.93 8.61 -4.56
CA GLN A 399 -18.62 7.57 -3.79
C GLN A 399 -19.99 8.03 -3.28
N ALA A 400 -20.10 9.27 -2.83
CA ALA A 400 -21.38 9.85 -2.42
C ALA A 400 -22.37 9.94 -3.60
N CYS A 401 -21.95 10.41 -4.77
CA CYS A 401 -22.77 10.41 -5.97
C CYS A 401 -23.22 8.98 -6.38
N MET A 402 -22.32 7.98 -6.29
CA MET A 402 -22.67 6.59 -6.57
C MET A 402 -23.72 6.05 -5.60
N LEU A 403 -23.57 6.34 -4.30
CA LEU A 403 -24.55 5.96 -3.28
C LEU A 403 -25.92 6.60 -3.57
N ILE A 404 -25.98 7.92 -3.76
CA ILE A 404 -27.24 8.62 -4.03
C ILE A 404 -27.93 8.04 -5.26
N ARG A 405 -27.19 7.85 -6.36
CA ARG A 405 -27.71 7.19 -7.57
C ARG A 405 -28.30 5.81 -7.26
N ASN A 406 -27.58 4.97 -6.50
CA ASN A 406 -28.04 3.62 -6.18
C ASN A 406 -29.34 3.65 -5.35
N LEU A 407 -29.45 4.55 -4.37
CA LEU A 407 -30.65 4.72 -3.53
C LEU A 407 -31.89 5.04 -4.36
N VAL A 408 -31.77 5.94 -5.34
CA VAL A 408 -32.94 6.40 -6.13
C VAL A 408 -33.21 5.59 -7.41
N SER A 409 -32.22 4.82 -7.90
CA SER A 409 -32.31 4.11 -9.18
C SER A 409 -33.50 3.14 -9.31
N ARG A 410 -33.94 2.56 -8.18
CA ARG A 410 -35.03 1.57 -8.12
C ARG A 410 -36.19 2.02 -7.21
N SER A 411 -36.06 3.16 -6.53
CA SER A 411 -37.10 3.73 -5.68
C SER A 411 -37.12 5.25 -5.86
N ARG A 412 -38.15 5.77 -6.53
CA ARG A 412 -38.32 7.22 -6.73
C ARG A 412 -38.78 7.93 -5.46
N ASP A 413 -39.25 7.18 -4.47
CA ASP A 413 -39.78 7.72 -3.21
C ASP A 413 -38.69 8.45 -2.40
N PHE A 414 -37.42 8.11 -2.64
CA PHE A 414 -36.26 8.75 -2.01
C PHE A 414 -35.78 10.01 -2.73
N SER A 415 -36.21 10.26 -3.97
CA SER A 415 -35.70 11.39 -4.75
C SER A 415 -36.04 12.72 -4.09
N GLN A 416 -37.31 12.94 -3.73
CA GLN A 416 -37.74 14.21 -3.13
C GLN A 416 -37.07 14.45 -1.75
N PRO A 417 -37.05 13.50 -0.80
CA PRO A 417 -36.31 13.66 0.46
C PRO A 417 -34.83 13.99 0.27
N ILE A 418 -34.16 13.34 -0.69
CA ILE A 418 -32.74 13.60 -0.97
C ILE A 418 -32.52 14.99 -1.57
N LEU A 419 -33.43 15.46 -2.43
CA LEU A 419 -33.38 16.82 -2.98
C LEU A 419 -33.59 17.88 -1.89
N GLU A 420 -34.51 17.64 -0.95
CA GLU A 420 -34.76 18.54 0.18
C GLU A 420 -33.55 18.68 1.11
N MET A 421 -32.67 17.68 1.17
CA MET A 421 -31.38 17.75 1.86
C MET A 421 -30.31 18.57 1.11
N GLY A 422 -30.61 19.10 -0.08
CA GLY A 422 -29.71 19.93 -0.87
C GLY A 422 -28.79 19.18 -1.82
N ALA A 423 -29.12 17.92 -2.15
CA ALA A 423 -28.27 17.07 -2.99
C ALA A 423 -27.96 17.65 -4.38
N GLU A 424 -28.93 18.31 -5.03
CA GLU A 424 -28.76 18.84 -6.39
C GLU A 424 -27.59 19.82 -6.49
N ASN A 425 -27.47 20.75 -5.53
CA ASN A 425 -26.40 21.74 -5.51
C ASN A 425 -25.03 21.09 -5.31
N LEU A 426 -24.92 20.17 -4.33
CA LEU A 426 -23.67 19.48 -4.02
C LEU A 426 -23.20 18.60 -5.18
N ILE A 427 -24.10 17.85 -5.82
CA ILE A 427 -23.76 16.99 -6.97
C ILE A 427 -23.40 17.84 -8.20
N THR A 428 -24.07 18.97 -8.39
CA THR A 428 -23.74 19.91 -9.48
C THR A 428 -22.37 20.55 -9.28
N GLU A 429 -22.03 20.93 -8.05
CA GLU A 429 -20.70 21.43 -7.70
C GLU A 429 -19.64 20.36 -7.93
N ALA A 430 -19.84 19.15 -7.41
CA ALA A 430 -18.93 18.01 -7.62
C ALA A 430 -18.65 17.75 -9.11
N ARG A 431 -19.69 17.83 -9.95
CA ARG A 431 -19.57 17.70 -11.41
C ARG A 431 -18.74 18.81 -12.04
N ALA A 432 -18.90 20.05 -11.59
CA ALA A 432 -18.19 21.21 -12.13
C ALA A 432 -16.71 21.21 -11.72
N THR A 433 -16.41 20.77 -10.50
CA THR A 433 -15.05 20.77 -9.95
C THR A 433 -14.23 19.57 -10.41
N HIS A 434 -14.84 18.39 -10.56
CA HIS A 434 -14.12 17.13 -10.77
C HIS A 434 -14.54 16.41 -12.05
N ARG A 435 -13.64 16.41 -13.05
CA ARG A 435 -13.87 15.73 -14.34
C ARG A 435 -14.18 14.24 -14.17
N ASP A 436 -13.50 13.56 -13.25
CA ASP A 436 -13.67 12.11 -13.00
C ASP A 436 -14.98 11.76 -12.27
N CYS A 437 -15.71 12.77 -11.79
CA CYS A 437 -17.03 12.62 -11.17
C CYS A 437 -18.18 12.90 -12.16
N ASP A 438 -17.89 13.40 -13.38
CA ASP A 438 -18.91 13.94 -14.28
C ASP A 438 -20.01 12.92 -14.63
N ASP A 439 -19.62 11.72 -15.08
CA ASP A 439 -20.58 10.68 -15.48
C ASP A 439 -21.44 10.20 -14.32
N VAL A 440 -20.85 10.00 -13.14
CA VAL A 440 -21.59 9.53 -11.96
C VAL A 440 -22.51 10.61 -11.41
N ALA A 441 -22.06 11.86 -11.35
CA ALA A 441 -22.85 12.99 -10.88
C ALA A 441 -24.03 13.25 -11.81
N LYS A 442 -23.82 13.18 -13.14
CA LYS A 442 -24.91 13.23 -14.13
C LYS A 442 -25.91 12.10 -13.94
N ALA A 443 -25.46 10.87 -13.71
CA ALA A 443 -26.35 9.75 -13.48
C ALA A 443 -27.17 9.92 -12.20
N ALA A 444 -26.56 10.39 -11.11
CA ALA A 444 -27.26 10.69 -9.86
C ALA A 444 -28.33 11.78 -10.04
N LEU A 445 -27.97 12.91 -10.67
CA LEU A 445 -28.92 14.00 -10.96
C LEU A 445 -30.08 13.53 -11.85
N ARG A 446 -29.80 12.73 -12.88
CA ARG A 446 -30.83 12.14 -13.75
C ARG A 446 -31.82 11.30 -12.95
N ASP A 447 -31.30 10.40 -12.10
CA ASP A 447 -32.13 9.47 -11.34
C ASP A 447 -32.90 10.17 -10.20
N LEU A 448 -32.39 11.31 -9.71
CA LEU A 448 -33.11 12.23 -8.82
C LEU A 448 -34.24 13.00 -9.53
N GLY A 449 -34.27 13.02 -10.86
CA GLY A 449 -35.25 13.80 -11.65
C GLY A 449 -34.81 15.24 -11.93
N CYS A 450 -33.55 15.61 -11.66
CA CYS A 450 -33.00 16.91 -12.00
C CYS A 450 -32.75 17.03 -13.51
N LYS A 451 -32.69 18.26 -14.01
CA LYS A 451 -32.40 18.52 -15.44
C LYS A 451 -30.92 18.27 -15.73
N VAL A 452 -30.63 17.33 -16.62
CA VAL A 452 -29.28 17.06 -17.13
C VAL A 452 -29.24 17.09 -18.66
N GLU A 453 -28.17 17.63 -19.21
CA GLU A 453 -27.89 17.54 -20.66
C GLU A 453 -27.18 16.22 -20.95
N LEU A 454 -27.86 15.34 -21.71
CA LEU A 454 -27.27 14.10 -22.20
C LEU A 454 -26.65 14.37 -23.57
N ARG A 455 -25.33 14.24 -23.68
CA ARG A 455 -24.63 14.28 -24.96
C ARG A 455 -24.49 12.86 -25.48
N GLU A 456 -25.29 12.48 -26.48
CA GLU A 456 -25.10 11.22 -27.19
C GLU A 456 -23.76 11.24 -27.92
N LEU A 457 -22.79 10.48 -27.41
CA LEU A 457 -21.46 10.35 -28.04
C LEU A 457 -21.48 9.43 -29.27
N TRP A 458 -22.52 8.60 -29.41
CA TRP A 458 -22.69 7.68 -30.52
C TRP A 458 -24.15 7.65 -30.99
N THR A 459 -24.40 8.11 -32.22
CA THR A 459 -25.74 8.17 -32.82
C THR A 459 -26.02 6.99 -33.76
N GLY A 460 -25.07 6.07 -33.95
CA GLY A 460 -25.22 4.90 -34.82
C GLY A 460 -25.35 5.18 -36.33
N GLN A 461 -25.30 6.44 -36.77
CA GLN A 461 -25.62 6.82 -38.15
C GLN A 461 -24.45 6.72 -39.15
N LYS A 462 -23.24 6.31 -38.75
CA LYS A 462 -22.07 6.23 -39.64
C LYS A 462 -21.26 4.93 -39.52
N GLY A 463 -21.91 3.79 -39.74
CA GLY A 463 -21.19 2.53 -39.88
C GLY A 463 -22.11 1.43 -40.36
N SER A 464 -22.26 1.30 -41.68
CA SER A 464 -22.62 0.02 -42.27
C SER A 464 -21.56 -0.98 -41.80
N LEU A 465 -21.95 -2.01 -41.05
CA LEU A 465 -21.11 -3.20 -40.91
C LEU A 465 -20.81 -3.66 -42.35
N ALA A 466 -19.54 -3.64 -42.74
CA ALA A 466 -19.13 -4.27 -43.99
C ALA A 466 -19.56 -5.73 -43.92
N GLN A 467 -20.40 -6.15 -44.86
CA GLN A 467 -20.94 -7.51 -44.97
C GLN A 467 -19.84 -8.53 -45.21
#